data_AF-L5K757-F1
#
_entry.id   AF-L5K757-F1
#
_cell.length_a   1.000
_cell.length_b   1.000
_cell.length_c   1.000
_cell.angle_alpha   90.00
_cell.angle_beta   90.00
_cell.angle_gamma   90.00
#
_symmetry.space_group_name_H-M   'P 1'
#
loop_
_entity.id
_entity.type
_entity.pdbx_description
1 polymer ?
#
loop_
_entity_poly.entity_id
_entity_poly.type
_entity_poly.pdbx_seq_one_letter_code
_entity_poly.pdbx_strand_id
1 'polypeptide(L)'
;MLKEASGPINFTMFLNMFGEKLSGTDTEETILNAFKMLDPDGKGSVNKDYIKRLLMSQADKMTAEEVDQMLQFATIDAAGNLDYKALSYVLTHGEEKD
;
A
#
# COMPACT_ATOMS: atom_id res chain seq x y z
N MET A 1 4.32 -10.39 -14.22
CA MET A 1 5.67 -10.00 -14.70
C MET A 1 6.12 -10.88 -15.86
N LEU A 2 6.78 -12.03 -15.64
CA LEU A 2 7.33 -12.84 -16.74
C LEU A 2 6.26 -13.45 -17.67
N LYS A 3 5.06 -13.70 -17.15
CA LYS A 3 3.91 -14.22 -17.90
C LYS A 3 3.19 -13.17 -18.76
N GLU A 4 3.46 -11.88 -18.53
CA GLU A 4 2.89 -10.76 -19.31
C GLU A 4 3.77 -10.40 -20.52
N ALA A 5 4.97 -10.97 -20.61
CA ALA A 5 5.87 -10.75 -21.72
C ALA A 5 5.37 -11.48 -22.98
N SER A 6 5.18 -10.74 -24.06
CA SER A 6 4.80 -11.28 -25.38
C SER A 6 5.94 -11.98 -26.11
N GLY A 7 7.15 -12.01 -25.54
CA GLY A 7 8.34 -12.58 -26.16
C GLY A 7 9.55 -12.63 -25.21
N PRO A 8 10.75 -12.96 -25.74
CA PRO A 8 11.97 -13.05 -24.95
C PRO A 8 12.27 -11.73 -24.22
N ILE A 9 12.49 -11.82 -22.91
CA ILE A 9 12.77 -10.65 -22.07
C ILE A 9 14.26 -10.33 -22.16
N ASN A 10 14.58 -9.24 -22.86
CA ASN A 10 15.90 -8.64 -22.82
C ASN A 10 15.95 -7.58 -21.70
N PHE A 11 17.16 -7.08 -21.39
CA PHE A 11 17.37 -6.13 -20.30
C PHE A 11 16.53 -4.85 -20.44
N THR A 12 16.38 -4.31 -21.65
CA THR A 12 15.55 -3.13 -21.90
C THR A 12 14.06 -3.40 -21.63
N MET A 13 13.57 -4.56 -22.07
CA MET A 13 12.18 -4.96 -21.85
C MET A 13 11.90 -5.18 -20.37
N PHE A 14 12.87 -5.73 -19.63
CA PHE A 14 12.81 -5.83 -18.18
C PHE A 14 12.69 -4.45 -17.51
N LEU A 15 13.56 -3.49 -17.85
CA LEU A 15 13.51 -2.15 -17.29
C LEU A 15 12.19 -1.43 -17.59
N ASN A 16 11.67 -1.57 -18.80
CA ASN A 16 10.39 -0.96 -19.17
C ASN A 16 9.23 -1.57 -18.37
N MET A 17 9.17 -2.89 -18.23
CA MET A 17 8.12 -3.56 -17.44
C MET A 17 8.12 -3.13 -15.97
N PHE A 18 9.29 -2.96 -15.37
CA PHE A 18 9.40 -2.46 -13.99
C PHE A 18 9.11 -0.96 -13.90
N GLY A 19 9.58 -0.17 -14.87
CA GLY A 19 9.31 1.27 -14.93
C GLY A 19 7.82 1.59 -15.05
N GLU A 20 7.08 0.86 -15.89
CA GLU A 20 5.63 0.98 -16.00
C GLU A 20 4.91 0.61 -14.70
N LYS A 21 5.37 -0.44 -14.00
CA LYS A 21 4.76 -0.87 -12.73
C LYS A 21 4.96 0.14 -11.60
N LEU A 22 6.12 0.81 -11.58
CA LEU A 22 6.43 1.87 -10.61
C LEU A 22 5.80 3.21 -11.01
N SER A 23 5.44 3.39 -12.28
CA SER A 23 4.76 4.59 -12.75
C SER A 23 3.38 4.69 -12.08
N GLY A 24 3.12 5.81 -11.40
CA GLY A 24 1.89 6.05 -10.67
C GLY A 24 1.93 5.69 -9.18
N THR A 25 3.06 5.18 -8.66
CA THR A 25 3.25 5.05 -7.20
C THR A 25 3.71 6.38 -6.60
N ASP A 26 2.98 6.86 -5.62
CA ASP A 26 3.37 8.06 -4.85
C ASP A 26 4.61 7.78 -3.99
N THR A 27 5.34 8.85 -3.66
CA THR A 27 6.44 8.74 -2.70
C THR A 27 5.92 8.35 -1.31
N GLU A 28 6.76 7.67 -0.53
CA GLU A 28 6.42 7.29 0.84
C GLU A 28 5.95 8.49 1.68
N GLU A 29 6.59 9.64 1.51
CA GLU A 29 6.21 10.89 2.18
C GLU A 29 4.77 11.32 1.86
N THR A 30 4.37 11.24 0.59
CA THR A 30 3.01 11.58 0.16
C THR A 30 1.99 10.62 0.78
N ILE A 31 2.27 9.31 0.76
CA ILE A 31 1.42 8.29 1.36
C ILE A 31 1.29 8.51 2.88
N LEU A 32 2.41 8.75 3.57
CA LEU A 32 2.44 9.07 5.00
C LEU A 32 1.61 10.32 5.33
N ASN A 33 1.73 11.37 4.52
CA ASN A 33 1.00 12.61 4.74
C ASN A 33 -0.51 12.43 4.53
N ALA A 34 -0.94 11.56 3.61
CA ALA A 34 -2.34 11.19 3.47
C ALA A 34 -2.88 10.50 4.73
N PHE A 35 -2.15 9.53 5.30
CA PHE A 35 -2.55 8.87 6.55
C PHE A 35 -2.55 9.81 7.76
N LYS A 36 -1.62 10.77 7.83
CA LYS A 36 -1.61 11.79 8.91
C LYS A 36 -2.89 12.61 8.94
N MET A 37 -3.58 12.81 7.81
CA MET A 37 -4.88 13.49 7.80
C MET A 37 -5.98 12.69 8.54
N LEU A 38 -5.79 11.38 8.70
CA LEU A 38 -6.68 10.48 9.44
C LEU A 38 -6.31 10.33 10.92
N ASP A 39 -5.14 10.83 11.33
CA ASP A 39 -4.60 10.77 12.69
C ASP A 39 -4.29 12.18 13.22
N PRO A 40 -5.32 12.96 13.58
CA PRO A 40 -5.14 14.33 14.07
C PRO A 40 -4.35 14.41 15.38
N ASP A 41 -4.32 13.31 16.15
CA ASP A 41 -3.57 13.21 17.41
C ASP A 41 -2.09 12.87 17.19
N GLY A 42 -1.68 12.52 15.96
CA GLY A 42 -0.29 12.21 15.61
C GLY A 42 0.28 10.97 16.31
N LYS A 43 -0.57 9.98 16.62
CA LYS A 43 -0.20 8.72 17.26
C LYS A 43 0.72 7.85 16.40
N GLY A 44 0.69 8.00 15.08
CA GLY A 44 1.38 7.11 14.15
C GLY A 44 0.62 5.82 13.89
N SER A 45 -0.62 5.69 14.38
CA SER A 45 -1.48 4.53 14.16
C SER A 45 -2.95 4.95 14.08
N VAL A 46 -3.74 4.19 13.33
CA VAL A 46 -5.16 4.46 13.11
C VAL A 46 -5.94 3.15 13.22
N ASN A 47 -7.13 3.19 13.81
CA ASN A 47 -7.96 1.99 13.94
C ASN A 47 -8.30 1.38 12.56
N LYS A 48 -8.08 0.06 12.41
CA LYS A 48 -8.26 -0.64 11.13
C LYS A 48 -9.70 -0.58 10.60
N ASP A 49 -10.70 -0.60 11.49
CA ASP A 49 -12.11 -0.61 11.09
C ASP A 49 -12.54 0.78 10.59
N TYR A 50 -11.89 1.84 11.08
CA TYR A 50 -12.05 3.18 10.54
C TYR A 50 -11.47 3.28 9.12
N ILE A 51 -10.25 2.80 8.89
CA ILE A 51 -9.63 2.76 7.56
C ILE A 51 -10.49 1.94 6.60
N LYS A 52 -10.89 0.72 6.99
CA LYS A 52 -11.72 -0.16 6.17
C LYS A 52 -13.02 0.52 5.72
N ARG A 53 -13.72 1.15 6.65
CA ARG A 53 -14.94 1.90 6.34
C ARG A 53 -14.68 3.08 5.41
N LEU A 54 -13.57 3.79 5.58
CA LEU A 54 -13.21 4.93 4.73
C LEU A 54 -12.96 4.47 3.29
N LEU A 55 -12.12 3.45 3.11
CA LEU A 55 -11.77 2.88 1.80
C LEU A 55 -12.96 2.24 1.06
N MET A 56 -13.93 1.70 1.79
CA MET A 56 -15.14 1.11 1.20
C MET A 56 -16.26 2.13 0.91
N SER A 57 -16.20 3.33 1.48
CA SER A 57 -17.29 4.32 1.37
C SER A 57 -16.94 5.59 0.60
N GLN A 58 -15.66 5.98 0.58
CA GLN A 58 -15.21 7.25 0.01
C GLN A 58 -14.42 7.03 -1.29
N ALA A 59 -14.49 8.02 -2.18
CA ALA A 59 -13.75 8.05 -3.46
C ALA A 59 -13.95 6.78 -4.31
N ASP A 60 -12.85 6.22 -4.84
CA ASP A 60 -12.83 4.96 -5.55
C ASP A 60 -12.93 3.82 -4.54
N LYS A 61 -14.15 3.31 -4.39
CA LYS A 61 -14.50 2.34 -3.36
C LYS A 61 -13.80 1.02 -3.62
N MET A 62 -13.03 0.58 -2.63
CA MET A 62 -12.47 -0.75 -2.60
C MET A 62 -13.53 -1.76 -2.16
N THR A 63 -13.44 -2.97 -2.72
CA THR A 63 -14.18 -4.13 -2.25
C THR A 63 -13.67 -4.59 -0.89
N ALA A 64 -14.48 -5.38 -0.16
CA ALA A 64 -14.06 -5.90 1.13
C ALA A 64 -12.80 -6.77 0.99
N GLU A 65 -12.73 -7.54 -0.10
CA GLU A 65 -11.62 -8.42 -0.44
C GLU A 65 -10.33 -7.64 -0.69
N GLU A 66 -10.39 -6.52 -1.41
CA GLU A 66 -9.22 -5.67 -1.67
C GLU A 66 -8.69 -5.01 -0.39
N VAL A 67 -9.60 -4.54 0.48
CA VAL A 67 -9.19 -3.97 1.77
C VAL A 67 -8.59 -5.04 2.67
N ASP A 68 -9.18 -6.24 2.71
CA ASP A 68 -8.66 -7.33 3.53
C ASP A 68 -7.30 -7.81 3.01
N GLN A 69 -7.04 -7.76 1.69
CA GLN A 69 -5.71 -7.98 1.12
C GLN A 69 -4.71 -6.90 1.53
N MET A 70 -5.09 -5.62 1.47
CA MET A 70 -4.24 -4.52 1.92
C MET A 70 -3.85 -4.68 3.40
N LEU A 71 -4.81 -5.06 4.25
CA LEU A 71 -4.59 -5.22 5.70
C LEU A 71 -3.67 -6.40 6.03
N GLN A 72 -3.45 -7.37 5.12
CA GLN A 72 -2.48 -8.46 5.34
C GLN A 72 -1.03 -7.95 5.39
N PHE A 73 -0.73 -6.85 4.70
CA PHE A 73 0.59 -6.23 4.67
C PHE A 73 0.79 -5.22 5.81
N ALA A 74 -0.24 -4.99 6.63
CA ALA A 74 -0.22 -4.00 7.67
C ALA A 74 0.13 -4.61 9.03
N THR A 75 0.98 -3.92 9.79
CA THR A 75 1.23 -4.25 11.19
C THR A 75 0.07 -3.71 12.03
N ILE A 76 -0.69 -4.61 12.68
CA ILE A 76 -1.84 -4.28 13.51
C ILE A 76 -1.57 -4.70 14.95
N ASP A 77 -1.76 -3.78 15.89
CA ASP A 77 -1.59 -4.04 17.31
C ASP A 77 -2.76 -4.85 17.93
N ALA A 78 -2.61 -5.25 19.19
CA ALA A 78 -3.65 -5.99 19.91
C ALA A 78 -4.95 -5.18 20.14
N ALA A 79 -4.91 -3.85 20.03
CA ALA A 79 -6.05 -2.97 20.14
C ALA A 79 -6.74 -2.72 18.78
N GLY A 80 -6.22 -3.31 17.69
CA GLY A 80 -6.76 -3.17 16.34
C GLY A 80 -6.32 -1.88 15.62
N ASN A 81 -5.26 -1.22 16.09
CA ASN A 81 -4.68 -0.07 15.40
C ASN A 81 -3.61 -0.51 14.41
N LEU A 82 -3.71 0.02 13.21
CA LEU A 82 -2.78 -0.16 12.11
C LEU A 82 -1.65 0.86 12.21
N ASP A 83 -0.41 0.40 12.17
CA ASP A 83 0.76 1.27 11.99
C ASP A 83 0.89 1.65 10.51
N TYR A 84 0.48 2.89 10.20
CA TYR A 84 0.47 3.35 8.82
C TYR A 84 1.87 3.74 8.34
N LYS A 85 2.85 3.93 9.24
CA LYS A 85 4.23 4.19 8.84
C LYS A 85 4.87 2.92 8.32
N ALA A 86 4.70 1.82 9.05
CA ALA A 86 5.14 0.51 8.62
C ALA A 86 4.48 0.13 7.28
N LEU A 87 3.16 0.36 7.15
CA LEU A 87 2.46 0.10 5.90
C LEU A 87 2.99 0.95 4.73
N SER A 88 3.20 2.26 4.91
CA SER A 88 3.76 3.13 3.87
C SER A 88 5.13 2.65 3.40
N TYR A 89 5.96 2.18 4.34
CA TYR A 89 7.27 1.60 4.01
C TYR A 89 7.13 0.32 3.17
N VAL A 90 6.26 -0.61 3.59
CA VAL A 90 6.02 -1.87 2.86
C VAL A 90 5.48 -1.62 1.46
N LEU A 91 4.62 -0.60 1.27
CA LEU A 91 4.07 -0.25 -0.03
C LEU A 91 5.12 0.29 -1.01
N THR A 92 6.16 0.96 -0.52
CA THR A 92 7.18 1.60 -1.37
C THR A 92 8.45 0.77 -1.53
N HIS A 93 8.81 -0.04 -0.53
CA HIS A 93 10.05 -0.83 -0.51
C HIS A 93 9.80 -2.35 -0.60
N GLY A 94 8.56 -2.80 -0.40
CA GLY A 94 8.20 -4.22 -0.32
C GLY A 94 8.31 -4.78 1.10
N GLU A 95 7.90 -6.04 1.30
CA GLU A 95 8.13 -6.77 2.55
C GLU A 95 9.60 -7.20 2.63
N GLU A 96 10.31 -6.80 3.70
CA GLU A 96 11.53 -7.49 4.09
C GLU A 96 11.15 -8.89 4.60
N LYS A 97 11.34 -9.90 3.76
CA LYS A 97 11.32 -11.29 4.20
C LYS A 97 12.72 -11.65 4.66
N ASP A 98 12.91 -11.69 5.99
CA ASP A 98 13.99 -12.48 6.59
C ASP A 98 13.90 -13.96 6.18
#